data_AF-A0A2R4VYN4-F1
#
_entry.id   AF-A0A2R4VYN4-F1
#
_cell.length_a   1.000
_cell.length_b   1.000
_cell.length_c   1.000
_cell.angle_alpha   90.00
_cell.angle_beta   90.00
_cell.angle_gamma   90.00
#
_symmetry.space_group_name_H-M   'P 1'
#
loop_
_entity.id
_entity.type
_entity.pdbx_description
1 polymer ?
#
loop_
_entity_poly.entity_id
_entity_poly.type
_entity_poly.pdbx_seq_one_letter_code
_entity_poly.pdbx_strand_id
1 'polypeptide(L)'
;MEKIKFSIAILSGGKSSRMGQEKSLVEFDGKTMIERIIEELSSISDDIFLITNKEDLYSFLNLEKFPDIYKDSGPLAGIHSALKHSKNQKVLILSCDMPFVNKNFALYLFDQSTDYDVTVPVYRGSYEPLFAIYDKKIVDVIEVHLKKNERKIISFYPDVKVKKIEEDEMSDRFDCELLFFNVNTPSDLEYARQILKLNLNISPLERIKVSNYRDGLLEESKIFVPCEEEIDIYVNNNFFISSRLSPTHLTEYIKGFLFSEGVVASKDDIKDIKIINKKVFVELAYPFNKQEMILTSGCFGGKSFRSMKKQNLPIIKSEFRVSLETIFKRLRDFLHTNNLYRISGGIHAAALSTKDSLLFLCEDIGRHSAVDKAIGWALEKEISDVFLFVTGRVSSEMAMKAIYFGIPIIVSMTAASNVAIDFCNFSNVTLIGYAKMNSCKIYTNRQRILEVF
;
A
#
# COMPACT_ATOMS: atom_id res chain seq x y z
N MET A 1 -17.62 25.54 -12.06
CA MET A 1 -16.88 25.46 -13.33
C MET A 1 -17.86 25.03 -14.40
N GLU A 2 -17.83 25.66 -15.57
CA GLU A 2 -18.60 25.20 -16.73
C GLU A 2 -18.02 23.85 -17.17
N LYS A 3 -18.87 22.83 -17.31
CA LYS A 3 -18.41 21.49 -17.68
C LYS A 3 -17.91 21.49 -19.11
N ILE A 4 -16.83 20.76 -19.36
CA ILE A 4 -16.19 20.71 -20.67
C ILE A 4 -16.97 19.75 -21.57
N LYS A 5 -17.12 20.11 -22.84
CA LYS A 5 -17.81 19.30 -23.84
C LYS A 5 -16.91 18.16 -24.37
N PHE A 6 -16.61 17.17 -23.53
CA PHE A 6 -16.00 15.91 -23.94
C PHE A 6 -16.66 14.73 -23.23
N SER A 7 -16.70 13.58 -23.88
CA SER A 7 -17.35 12.39 -23.35
C SER A 7 -16.36 11.54 -22.54
N ILE A 8 -16.86 10.80 -21.56
CA ILE A 8 -16.06 9.88 -20.75
C ILE A 8 -16.71 8.50 -20.84
N ALA A 9 -15.98 7.54 -21.40
CA ALA A 9 -16.41 6.16 -21.47
C ALA A 9 -15.55 5.30 -20.54
N ILE A 10 -16.20 4.65 -19.58
CA ILE A 10 -15.55 3.68 -18.70
C ILE A 10 -15.76 2.30 -19.32
N LEU A 11 -14.68 1.57 -19.61
CA LEU A 11 -14.73 0.22 -20.14
C LEU A 11 -14.75 -0.77 -18.98
N SER A 12 -15.77 -1.62 -18.94
CA SER A 12 -15.88 -2.69 -17.95
C SER A 12 -16.16 -4.02 -18.65
N GLY A 13 -15.06 -4.71 -18.99
CA GLY A 13 -15.07 -6.00 -19.67
C GLY A 13 -13.77 -6.77 -19.47
N GLY A 14 -13.87 -8.01 -19.01
CA GLY A 14 -12.74 -8.91 -18.78
C GLY A 14 -13.21 -10.22 -18.14
N LYS A 15 -12.42 -11.30 -18.25
CA LYS A 15 -12.80 -12.62 -17.71
C LYS A 15 -12.60 -12.79 -16.19
N SER A 16 -12.19 -11.75 -15.45
CA SER A 16 -12.05 -11.68 -13.96
C SER A 16 -11.54 -12.96 -13.24
N SER A 17 -10.78 -13.81 -13.93
CA SER A 17 -10.55 -15.21 -13.52
C SER A 17 -9.59 -15.38 -12.35
N ARG A 18 -8.81 -14.33 -12.02
CA ARG A 18 -7.82 -14.33 -10.94
C ARG A 18 -8.33 -13.74 -9.62
N MET A 19 -9.49 -13.08 -9.61
CA MET A 19 -10.03 -12.36 -8.45
C MET A 19 -11.19 -13.08 -7.74
N GLY A 20 -11.77 -14.11 -8.36
CA GLY A 20 -12.94 -14.83 -7.81
C GLY A 20 -14.27 -14.03 -7.85
N GLN A 21 -14.21 -12.71 -8.06
CA GLN A 21 -15.35 -11.79 -8.21
C GLN A 21 -15.05 -10.71 -9.27
N GLU A 22 -16.06 -9.99 -9.75
CA GLU A 22 -15.89 -8.92 -10.75
C GLU A 22 -15.13 -7.72 -10.17
N LYS A 23 -13.98 -7.38 -10.78
CA LYS A 23 -13.02 -6.38 -10.27
C LYS A 23 -13.62 -5.00 -10.02
N SER A 24 -14.55 -4.58 -10.88
CA SER A 24 -15.19 -3.26 -10.80
C SER A 24 -16.18 -3.11 -9.65
N LEU A 25 -16.71 -4.22 -9.13
CA LEU A 25 -17.74 -4.25 -8.08
C LEU A 25 -17.15 -4.43 -6.67
N VAL A 26 -15.83 -4.47 -6.58
CA VAL A 26 -15.16 -4.63 -5.29
C VAL A 26 -15.33 -3.37 -4.47
N GLU A 27 -15.91 -3.52 -3.29
CA GLU A 27 -16.06 -2.42 -2.34
C GLU A 27 -14.69 -1.89 -1.86
N PHE A 28 -14.59 -0.58 -1.89
CA PHE A 28 -13.43 0.23 -1.64
C PHE A 28 -13.89 1.45 -0.81
N ASP A 29 -13.73 1.35 0.51
CA ASP A 29 -14.16 2.39 1.48
C ASP A 29 -15.66 2.73 1.42
N GLY A 30 -16.51 1.70 1.30
CA GLY A 30 -17.97 1.86 1.26
C GLY A 30 -18.53 2.24 -0.12
N LYS A 31 -17.70 2.36 -1.16
CA LYS A 31 -18.10 2.54 -2.57
C LYS A 31 -17.38 1.56 -3.47
N THR A 32 -17.97 1.21 -4.60
CA THR A 32 -17.29 0.44 -5.64
C THR A 32 -16.25 1.30 -6.36
N MET A 33 -15.24 0.65 -6.96
CA MET A 33 -14.20 1.36 -7.71
C MET A 33 -14.77 2.22 -8.85
N ILE A 34 -15.80 1.71 -9.52
CA ILE A 34 -16.47 2.42 -10.61
C ILE A 34 -17.23 3.66 -10.11
N GLU A 35 -17.91 3.60 -8.95
CA GLU A 35 -18.56 4.77 -8.34
C GLU A 35 -17.55 5.88 -8.07
N ARG A 36 -16.36 5.52 -7.59
CA ARG A 36 -15.30 6.49 -7.32
C ARG A 36 -14.80 7.20 -8.58
N ILE A 37 -14.56 6.45 -9.65
CA ILE A 37 -14.15 7.01 -10.95
C ILE A 37 -15.23 7.98 -11.44
N ILE A 38 -16.50 7.60 -11.32
CA ILE A 38 -17.64 8.45 -11.71
C ILE A 38 -17.68 9.71 -10.87
N GLU A 39 -17.56 9.61 -9.55
CA GLU A 39 -17.59 10.77 -8.65
C GLU A 39 -16.49 11.77 -8.96
N GLU A 40 -15.25 11.30 -9.13
CA GLU A 40 -14.09 12.14 -9.46
C GLU A 40 -14.30 12.91 -10.77
N LEU A 41 -14.84 12.23 -11.80
CA LEU A 41 -14.97 12.76 -13.16
C LEU A 41 -16.31 13.46 -13.43
N SER A 42 -17.33 13.24 -12.61
CA SER A 42 -18.66 13.87 -12.75
C SER A 42 -18.61 15.40 -12.73
N SER A 43 -17.56 15.95 -12.12
CA SER A 43 -17.33 17.39 -12.03
C SER A 43 -16.82 18.03 -13.33
N ILE A 44 -16.29 17.24 -14.28
CA ILE A 44 -15.63 17.76 -15.49
C ILE A 44 -16.38 17.47 -16.80
N SER A 45 -17.32 16.51 -16.81
CA SER A 45 -18.15 16.17 -17.97
C SER A 45 -19.61 15.85 -17.57
N ASP A 46 -20.54 16.11 -18.49
CA ASP A 46 -21.96 15.70 -18.40
C ASP A 46 -22.27 14.42 -19.19
N ASP A 47 -21.34 13.93 -20.01
CA ASP A 47 -21.53 12.74 -20.83
C ASP A 47 -20.59 11.62 -20.36
N ILE A 48 -21.00 10.96 -19.26
CA ILE A 48 -20.30 9.82 -18.68
C ILE A 48 -21.16 8.57 -18.87
N PHE A 49 -20.59 7.51 -19.43
CA PHE A 49 -21.30 6.26 -19.67
C PHE A 49 -20.36 5.04 -19.56
N LEU A 50 -20.96 3.86 -19.47
CA LEU A 50 -20.27 2.60 -19.28
C LEU A 50 -20.37 1.73 -20.53
N ILE A 51 -19.26 1.14 -20.97
CA ILE A 51 -19.25 0.06 -21.95
C ILE A 51 -19.13 -1.27 -21.22
N THR A 52 -20.17 -2.10 -21.29
CA THR A 52 -20.20 -3.41 -20.62
C THR A 52 -21.16 -4.38 -21.31
N ASN A 53 -20.78 -5.65 -21.35
CA ASN A 53 -21.65 -6.74 -21.82
C ASN A 53 -22.48 -7.37 -20.67
N LYS A 54 -22.43 -6.79 -19.46
CA LYS A 54 -23.10 -7.29 -18.25
C LYS A 54 -23.92 -6.20 -17.56
N GLU A 55 -24.84 -5.60 -18.30
CA GLU A 55 -25.60 -4.41 -17.85
C GLU A 55 -26.26 -4.59 -16.48
N ASP A 56 -26.86 -5.76 -16.22
CA ASP A 56 -27.55 -6.08 -14.97
C ASP A 56 -26.66 -5.88 -13.73
N LEU A 57 -25.36 -6.17 -13.83
CA LEU A 57 -24.42 -6.03 -12.72
C LEU A 57 -24.21 -4.58 -12.27
N TYR A 58 -24.46 -3.62 -13.16
CA TYR A 58 -24.23 -2.20 -12.91
C TYR A 58 -25.53 -1.42 -12.77
N SER A 59 -26.66 -2.10 -12.56
CA SER A 59 -28.00 -1.47 -12.45
C SER A 59 -28.08 -0.40 -11.36
N PHE A 60 -27.23 -0.50 -10.33
CA PHE A 60 -27.11 0.49 -9.25
C PHE A 60 -26.51 1.83 -9.71
N LEU A 61 -25.80 1.85 -10.85
CA LEU A 61 -25.26 3.07 -11.45
C LEU A 61 -26.32 3.76 -12.30
N ASN A 62 -26.65 5.01 -11.99
CA ASN A 62 -27.53 5.86 -12.79
C ASN A 62 -26.78 6.48 -14.00
N LEU A 63 -26.26 5.62 -14.88
CA LEU A 63 -25.55 5.99 -16.12
C LEU A 63 -26.06 5.17 -17.30
N GLU A 64 -25.92 5.72 -18.51
CA GLU A 64 -26.11 4.98 -19.76
C GLU A 64 -25.08 3.86 -19.86
N LYS A 65 -25.52 2.71 -20.38
CA LYS A 65 -24.72 1.49 -20.51
C LYS A 65 -24.89 0.98 -21.94
N PHE A 66 -23.79 0.63 -22.59
CA PHE A 66 -23.81 0.10 -23.95
C PHE A 66 -22.96 -1.17 -24.04
N PRO A 67 -23.41 -2.20 -24.76
CA PRO A 67 -22.62 -3.40 -25.00
C PRO A 67 -21.58 -3.19 -26.10
N ASP A 68 -20.63 -4.12 -26.22
CA ASP A 68 -19.71 -4.13 -27.35
C ASP A 68 -20.47 -4.42 -28.66
N ILE A 69 -20.29 -3.55 -29.66
CA ILE A 69 -20.79 -3.78 -31.02
C ILE A 69 -20.08 -5.00 -31.64
N TYR A 70 -18.76 -5.10 -31.43
CA TYR A 70 -17.93 -6.23 -31.86
C TYR A 70 -17.64 -7.17 -30.69
N LYS A 71 -18.44 -8.23 -30.56
CA LYS A 71 -18.31 -9.18 -29.45
C LYS A 71 -16.96 -9.92 -29.45
N ASP A 72 -16.48 -10.26 -28.24
CA ASP A 72 -15.28 -11.06 -27.98
C ASP A 72 -13.98 -10.57 -28.66
N SER A 73 -13.93 -9.27 -29.00
CA SER A 73 -12.83 -8.68 -29.77
C SER A 73 -11.91 -7.80 -28.90
N GLY A 74 -12.05 -7.91 -27.58
CA GLY A 74 -11.17 -7.29 -26.60
C GLY A 74 -11.37 -5.77 -26.46
N PRO A 75 -10.45 -5.09 -25.77
CA PRO A 75 -10.59 -3.66 -25.44
C PRO A 75 -10.76 -2.72 -26.64
N LEU A 76 -10.23 -3.08 -27.82
CA LEU A 76 -10.39 -2.28 -29.04
C LEU A 76 -11.88 -2.17 -29.46
N ALA A 77 -12.66 -3.24 -29.25
CA ALA A 77 -14.10 -3.21 -29.49
C ALA A 77 -14.85 -2.32 -28.48
N GLY A 78 -14.37 -2.28 -27.24
CA GLY A 78 -14.90 -1.35 -26.23
C GLY A 78 -14.66 0.10 -26.63
N ILE A 79 -13.46 0.44 -27.11
CA ILE A 79 -13.14 1.78 -27.64
C ILE A 79 -14.03 2.12 -28.83
N HIS A 80 -14.18 1.20 -29.80
CA HIS A 80 -15.06 1.42 -30.94
C HIS A 80 -16.49 1.74 -30.51
N SER A 81 -17.05 0.95 -29.58
CA SER A 81 -18.41 1.13 -29.07
C SER A 81 -18.54 2.46 -28.33
N ALA A 82 -17.55 2.82 -27.51
CA ALA A 82 -17.48 4.13 -26.86
C ALA A 82 -17.52 5.29 -27.85
N LEU A 83 -16.74 5.23 -28.93
CA LEU A 83 -16.73 6.29 -29.95
C LEU A 83 -18.05 6.38 -30.73
N LYS A 84 -18.71 5.26 -31.06
CA LYS A 84 -20.02 5.31 -31.73
C LYS A 84 -21.08 5.96 -30.84
N HIS A 85 -21.10 5.63 -29.54
CA HIS A 85 -22.12 6.09 -28.58
C HIS A 85 -21.86 7.46 -27.94
N SER A 86 -20.63 7.99 -28.00
CA SER A 86 -20.30 9.29 -27.40
C SER A 86 -21.08 10.45 -28.01
N LYS A 87 -21.50 11.43 -27.20
CA LYS A 87 -22.15 12.65 -27.68
C LYS A 87 -21.16 13.68 -28.20
N ASN A 88 -19.95 13.71 -27.65
CA ASN A 88 -18.92 14.69 -28.00
C ASN A 88 -17.85 14.09 -28.93
N GLN A 89 -17.11 15.01 -29.58
CA GLN A 89 -16.05 14.66 -30.53
C GLN A 89 -14.83 14.02 -29.86
N LYS A 90 -14.40 14.55 -28.70
CA LYS A 90 -13.32 13.96 -27.90
C LYS A 90 -13.91 13.04 -26.84
N VAL A 91 -13.33 11.86 -26.71
CA VAL A 91 -13.77 10.83 -25.77
C VAL A 91 -12.59 10.37 -24.95
N LEU A 92 -12.66 10.57 -23.63
CA LEU A 92 -11.74 9.97 -22.68
C LEU A 92 -12.17 8.51 -22.48
N ILE A 93 -11.26 7.58 -22.75
CA ILE A 93 -11.44 6.15 -22.50
C ILE A 93 -10.69 5.79 -21.22
N LEU A 94 -11.41 5.14 -20.29
CA LEU A 94 -10.87 4.71 -19.00
C LEU A 94 -11.15 3.23 -18.75
N SER A 95 -10.22 2.54 -18.10
CA SER A 95 -10.49 1.22 -17.53
C SER A 95 -11.18 1.33 -16.17
N CYS A 96 -12.07 0.39 -15.84
CA CYS A 96 -12.76 0.36 -14.56
C CYS A 96 -11.90 -0.14 -13.38
N ASP A 97 -10.66 -0.57 -13.62
CA ASP A 97 -9.73 -1.12 -12.62
C ASP A 97 -8.63 -0.13 -12.16
N MET A 98 -8.77 1.16 -12.50
CA MET A 98 -7.86 2.25 -12.12
C MET A 98 -8.44 3.07 -10.96
N PRO A 99 -8.16 2.74 -9.68
CA PRO A 99 -8.83 3.38 -8.54
C PRO A 99 -8.38 4.82 -8.25
N PHE A 100 -7.24 5.27 -8.77
CA PHE A 100 -6.66 6.61 -8.49
C PHE A 100 -6.76 7.56 -9.68
N VAL A 101 -7.79 7.40 -10.51
CA VAL A 101 -8.12 8.36 -11.57
C VAL A 101 -8.13 9.77 -11.00
N ASN A 102 -7.58 10.71 -11.77
CA ASN A 102 -7.43 12.10 -11.37
C ASN A 102 -8.05 13.01 -12.43
N LYS A 103 -9.01 13.87 -12.03
CA LYS A 103 -9.67 14.77 -12.97
C LYS A 103 -8.74 15.79 -13.61
N ASN A 104 -7.71 16.28 -12.90
CA ASN A 104 -6.78 17.26 -13.45
C ASN A 104 -5.90 16.63 -14.54
N PHE A 105 -5.57 15.34 -14.41
CA PHE A 105 -4.86 14.62 -15.47
C PHE A 105 -5.76 14.43 -16.70
N ALA A 106 -7.04 14.08 -16.50
CA ALA A 106 -8.02 14.00 -17.59
C ALA A 106 -8.17 15.33 -18.35
N LEU A 107 -8.27 16.45 -17.62
CA LEU A 107 -8.32 17.80 -18.19
C LEU A 107 -7.05 18.13 -18.98
N TYR A 108 -5.89 17.82 -18.41
CA TYR A 108 -4.61 18.02 -19.10
C TYR A 108 -4.52 17.21 -20.40
N LEU A 109 -4.94 15.93 -20.41
CA LEU A 109 -5.01 15.16 -21.66
C LEU A 109 -5.94 15.80 -22.68
N PHE A 110 -7.07 16.35 -22.22
CA PHE A 110 -8.04 17.02 -23.10
C PHE A 110 -7.43 18.25 -23.77
N ASP A 111 -6.74 19.09 -23.00
CA ASP A 111 -6.04 20.27 -23.54
C ASP A 111 -4.97 19.87 -24.57
N GLN A 112 -4.26 18.76 -24.33
CA GLN A 112 -3.26 18.23 -25.26
C GLN A 112 -3.87 17.52 -26.50
N SER A 113 -5.19 17.35 -26.57
CA SER A 113 -5.86 16.57 -27.61
C SER A 113 -6.31 17.36 -28.85
N THR A 114 -6.23 18.69 -28.81
CA THR A 114 -6.83 19.58 -29.81
C THR A 114 -6.53 19.16 -31.26
N ASP A 115 -5.27 18.94 -31.60
CA ASP A 115 -4.83 18.64 -32.98
C ASP A 115 -4.57 17.16 -33.25
N TYR A 116 -4.98 16.25 -32.37
CA TYR A 116 -4.61 14.84 -32.41
C TYR A 116 -5.81 13.91 -32.39
N ASP A 117 -5.65 12.76 -33.04
CA ASP A 117 -6.67 11.74 -33.13
C ASP A 117 -6.66 10.83 -31.91
N VAL A 118 -5.46 10.61 -31.35
CA VAL A 118 -5.24 9.91 -30.10
C VAL A 118 -4.22 10.70 -29.29
N THR A 119 -4.57 11.05 -28.06
CA THR A 119 -3.63 11.58 -27.06
C THR A 119 -3.50 10.55 -25.96
N VAL A 120 -2.31 9.93 -25.89
CA VAL A 120 -2.08 8.74 -25.08
C VAL A 120 -0.82 8.92 -24.21
N PRO A 121 -0.91 8.62 -22.90
CA PRO A 121 0.26 8.56 -22.03
C PRO A 121 1.20 7.42 -22.43
N VAL A 122 2.51 7.66 -22.27
CA VAL A 122 3.55 6.63 -22.29
C VAL A 122 4.15 6.55 -20.90
N TYR A 123 4.04 5.38 -20.28
CA TYR A 123 4.52 5.14 -18.93
C TYR A 123 5.34 3.85 -18.91
N ARG A 124 6.55 3.91 -18.32
CA ARG A 124 7.52 2.79 -18.34
C ARG A 124 7.76 2.22 -19.75
N GLY A 125 7.79 3.09 -20.75
CA GLY A 125 8.03 2.74 -22.16
C GLY A 125 6.85 2.05 -22.86
N SER A 126 5.67 1.97 -22.23
CA SER A 126 4.45 1.39 -22.82
C SER A 126 3.33 2.43 -22.91
N TYR A 127 2.48 2.32 -23.92
CA TYR A 127 1.28 3.15 -24.00
C TYR A 127 0.28 2.74 -22.92
N GLU A 128 -0.41 3.73 -22.35
CA GLU A 128 -1.56 3.56 -21.46
C GLU A 128 -2.87 3.90 -22.20
N PRO A 129 -3.33 3.04 -23.13
CA PRO A 129 -4.44 3.35 -24.03
C PRO A 129 -5.80 3.41 -23.32
N LEU A 130 -5.89 2.93 -22.09
CA LEU A 130 -7.11 2.93 -21.28
C LEU A 130 -7.10 4.02 -20.20
N PHE A 131 -6.28 5.06 -20.40
CA PHE A 131 -6.43 6.38 -19.79
C PHE A 131 -5.98 7.41 -20.84
N ALA A 132 -6.72 7.47 -21.95
CA ALA A 132 -6.33 8.24 -23.13
C ALA A 132 -7.54 8.89 -23.81
N ILE A 133 -7.30 9.95 -24.56
CA ILE A 133 -8.33 10.65 -25.32
C ILE A 133 -8.27 10.24 -26.79
N TYR A 134 -9.44 9.93 -27.33
CA TYR A 134 -9.65 9.50 -28.69
C TYR A 134 -10.63 10.45 -29.37
N ASP A 135 -10.36 10.76 -30.63
CA ASP A 135 -11.25 11.54 -31.48
C ASP A 135 -12.28 10.62 -32.14
N LYS A 136 -13.57 10.96 -32.06
CA LYS A 136 -14.66 10.17 -32.63
C LYS A 136 -14.47 9.88 -34.12
N LYS A 137 -13.78 10.74 -34.87
CA LYS A 137 -13.57 10.55 -36.32
C LYS A 137 -12.75 9.32 -36.70
N ILE A 138 -11.97 8.75 -35.78
CA ILE A 138 -11.18 7.53 -36.05
C ILE A 138 -11.95 6.23 -35.87
N VAL A 139 -13.26 6.31 -35.57
CA VAL A 139 -14.08 5.12 -35.35
C VAL A 139 -14.07 4.17 -36.56
N ASP A 140 -14.10 4.71 -37.78
CA ASP A 140 -14.09 3.90 -39.01
C ASP A 140 -12.71 3.27 -39.27
N VAL A 141 -11.63 3.94 -38.83
CA VAL A 141 -10.28 3.36 -38.85
C VAL A 141 -10.22 2.14 -37.93
N ILE A 142 -10.68 2.29 -36.68
CA ILE A 142 -10.76 1.16 -35.73
C ILE A 142 -11.62 0.02 -36.29
N GLU A 143 -12.74 0.35 -36.96
CA GLU A 143 -13.63 -0.63 -37.57
C GLU A 143 -12.92 -1.50 -38.63
N VAL A 144 -12.01 -0.91 -39.42
CA VAL A 144 -11.18 -1.66 -40.39
C VAL A 144 -10.26 -2.66 -39.69
N HIS A 145 -9.61 -2.28 -38.58
CA HIS A 145 -8.73 -3.17 -37.83
C HIS A 145 -9.50 -4.32 -37.17
N LEU A 146 -10.68 -4.03 -36.59
CA LEU A 146 -11.56 -5.04 -36.02
C LEU A 146 -12.02 -6.06 -37.08
N LYS A 147 -12.38 -5.60 -38.29
CA LYS A 147 -12.74 -6.50 -39.41
C LYS A 147 -11.58 -7.39 -39.87
N LYS A 148 -10.33 -6.97 -39.66
CA LYS A 148 -9.12 -7.78 -39.90
C LYS A 148 -8.77 -8.73 -38.75
N ASN A 149 -9.62 -8.84 -37.72
CA ASN A 149 -9.38 -9.58 -36.48
C ASN A 149 -8.19 -9.07 -35.66
N GLU A 150 -7.79 -7.80 -35.84
CA GLU A 150 -6.78 -7.19 -34.98
C GLU A 150 -7.42 -6.77 -33.65
N ARG A 151 -6.79 -7.16 -32.54
CA ARG A 151 -7.37 -6.99 -31.18
C ARG A 151 -6.55 -6.07 -30.27
N LYS A 152 -5.31 -5.74 -30.65
CA LYS A 152 -4.42 -4.88 -29.87
C LYS A 152 -4.84 -3.42 -30.11
N ILE A 153 -5.05 -2.65 -29.05
CA ILE A 153 -5.49 -1.25 -29.18
C ILE A 153 -4.53 -0.45 -30.06
N ILE A 154 -3.23 -0.60 -29.82
CA ILE A 154 -2.18 0.16 -30.51
C ILE A 154 -1.99 -0.19 -32.00
N SER A 155 -2.72 -1.17 -32.54
CA SER A 155 -2.54 -1.66 -33.91
C SER A 155 -2.83 -0.61 -34.98
N PHE A 156 -3.80 0.28 -34.73
CA PHE A 156 -4.21 1.34 -35.68
C PHE A 156 -3.44 2.65 -35.50
N TYR A 157 -2.55 2.75 -34.51
CA TYR A 157 -1.80 3.97 -34.25
C TYR A 157 -0.97 4.47 -35.45
N PRO A 158 -0.38 3.62 -36.30
CA PRO A 158 0.30 4.07 -37.53
C PRO A 158 -0.61 4.78 -38.53
N ASP A 159 -1.93 4.54 -38.47
CA ASP A 159 -2.91 5.04 -39.43
C ASP A 159 -3.58 6.36 -38.99
N VAL A 160 -3.18 6.90 -37.83
CA VAL A 160 -3.79 8.10 -37.23
C VAL A 160 -2.74 9.03 -36.61
N LYS A 161 -3.12 10.28 -36.32
CA LYS A 161 -2.23 11.26 -35.70
C LYS A 161 -2.20 11.09 -34.17
N VAL A 162 -1.15 10.45 -33.67
CA VAL A 162 -0.97 10.16 -32.24
C VAL A 162 -0.07 11.21 -31.54
N LYS A 163 -0.56 11.81 -30.46
CA LYS A 163 0.25 12.54 -29.48
C LYS A 163 0.61 11.61 -28.33
N LYS A 164 1.91 11.41 -28.15
CA LYS A 164 2.45 10.77 -26.96
C LYS A 164 2.68 11.83 -25.89
N ILE A 165 2.27 11.52 -24.68
CA ILE A 165 2.62 12.27 -23.48
C ILE A 165 3.59 11.40 -22.71
N GLU A 166 4.87 11.78 -22.73
CA GLU A 166 5.94 10.97 -22.16
C GLU A 166 5.95 11.05 -20.62
N GLU A 167 6.43 10.01 -19.95
CA GLU A 167 6.45 9.92 -18.48
C GLU A 167 7.14 11.14 -17.84
N ASP A 168 8.21 11.64 -18.44
CA ASP A 168 8.92 12.82 -17.91
C ASP A 168 8.03 14.06 -17.88
N GLU A 169 7.17 14.25 -18.89
CA GLU A 169 6.23 15.39 -18.97
C GLU A 169 5.13 15.28 -17.89
N MET A 170 4.69 14.07 -17.58
CA MET A 170 3.63 13.81 -16.60
C MET A 170 4.16 13.82 -15.16
N SER A 171 5.35 13.26 -14.95
CA SER A 171 5.90 12.99 -13.62
C SER A 171 6.22 14.24 -12.80
N ASP A 172 6.30 15.41 -13.44
CA ASP A 172 6.47 16.69 -12.77
C ASP A 172 5.18 17.22 -12.13
N ARG A 173 4.01 16.70 -12.54
CA ARG A 173 2.69 17.21 -12.13
C ARG A 173 1.79 16.15 -11.52
N PHE A 174 2.03 14.88 -11.83
CA PHE A 174 1.15 13.79 -11.43
C PHE A 174 1.93 12.57 -10.96
N ASP A 175 1.37 11.86 -9.98
CA ASP A 175 1.88 10.56 -9.57
C ASP A 175 1.49 9.50 -10.59
N CYS A 176 2.39 9.24 -11.53
CA CYS A 176 2.17 8.27 -12.61
C CYS A 176 2.00 6.82 -12.09
N GLU A 177 2.64 6.47 -10.97
CA GLU A 177 2.47 5.13 -10.38
C GLU A 177 1.02 4.94 -9.94
N LEU A 178 0.44 5.93 -9.28
CA LEU A 178 -0.95 5.89 -8.85
C LEU A 178 -1.92 6.04 -10.02
N LEU A 179 -1.67 6.99 -10.93
CA LEU A 179 -2.52 7.24 -12.10
C LEU A 179 -2.74 5.98 -12.93
N PHE A 180 -1.69 5.20 -13.15
CA PHE A 180 -1.71 4.00 -13.98
C PHE A 180 -1.73 2.69 -13.15
N PHE A 181 -2.00 2.79 -11.85
CA PHE A 181 -2.15 1.64 -10.98
C PHE A 181 -3.44 0.88 -11.34
N ASN A 182 -3.31 -0.40 -11.67
CA ASN A 182 -4.43 -1.27 -12.02
C ASN A 182 -4.62 -2.36 -10.95
N VAL A 183 -5.83 -2.47 -10.40
CA VAL A 183 -6.17 -3.50 -9.41
C VAL A 183 -6.46 -4.82 -10.13
N ASN A 184 -5.50 -5.74 -10.06
CA ASN A 184 -5.60 -7.04 -10.72
C ASN A 184 -5.81 -8.21 -9.77
N THR A 185 -5.40 -8.06 -8.52
CA THR A 185 -5.37 -9.08 -7.48
C THR A 185 -5.91 -8.55 -6.15
N PRO A 186 -6.29 -9.42 -5.20
CA PRO A 186 -6.66 -9.01 -3.84
C PRO A 186 -5.56 -8.22 -3.12
N SER A 187 -4.28 -8.49 -3.41
CA SER A 187 -3.15 -7.74 -2.86
C SER A 187 -3.09 -6.31 -3.39
N ASP A 188 -3.40 -6.10 -4.68
CA ASP A 188 -3.44 -4.77 -5.29
C ASP A 188 -4.57 -3.93 -4.68
N LEU A 189 -5.71 -4.58 -4.40
CA LEU A 189 -6.83 -3.94 -3.74
C LEU A 189 -6.47 -3.48 -2.33
N GLU A 190 -5.81 -4.33 -1.54
CA GLU A 190 -5.39 -3.96 -0.19
C GLU A 190 -4.35 -2.85 -0.19
N TYR A 191 -3.38 -2.91 -1.12
CA TYR A 191 -2.45 -1.81 -1.36
C TYR A 191 -3.19 -0.52 -1.70
N ALA A 192 -4.18 -0.58 -2.59
CA ALA A 192 -4.93 0.60 -2.96
C ALA A 192 -5.71 1.20 -1.78
N ARG A 193 -6.29 0.34 -0.91
CA ARG A 193 -6.97 0.76 0.33
C ARG A 193 -6.01 1.46 1.29
N GLN A 194 -4.78 0.97 1.41
CA GLN A 194 -3.76 1.59 2.25
C GLN A 194 -3.36 2.97 1.70
N ILE A 195 -3.08 3.09 0.40
CA ILE A 195 -2.77 4.39 -0.22
C ILE A 195 -3.88 5.40 0.01
N LEU A 196 -5.15 5.00 -0.02
CA LEU A 196 -6.25 5.92 0.30
C LEU A 196 -6.31 6.38 1.74
N LYS A 197 -6.06 5.48 2.68
CA LYS A 197 -5.92 5.87 4.08
C LYS A 197 -4.74 6.84 4.26
N LEU A 198 -3.72 6.75 3.41
CA LEU A 198 -2.50 7.55 3.45
C LEU A 198 -2.57 8.88 2.65
N ASN A 199 -3.47 9.00 1.66
CA ASN A 199 -3.70 10.21 0.87
C ASN A 199 -4.31 11.39 1.66
N LEU A 200 -4.28 11.31 2.99
CA LEU A 200 -4.41 12.41 3.95
C LEU A 200 -3.06 13.15 4.17
N ASN A 201 -2.27 13.36 3.10
CA ASN A 201 -1.05 14.19 2.99
C ASN A 201 0.34 13.57 3.27
N ILE A 202 0.57 12.25 3.25
CA ILE A 202 1.94 11.76 3.45
C ILE A 202 2.31 10.47 2.66
N SER A 203 3.41 10.50 1.88
CA SER A 203 3.97 9.35 1.14
C SER A 203 5.12 8.66 1.91
N PRO A 204 5.16 7.32 2.00
CA PRO A 204 6.28 6.58 2.62
C PRO A 204 7.56 6.54 1.79
N LEU A 205 7.50 6.95 0.52
CA LEU A 205 8.62 6.92 -0.42
C LEU A 205 8.77 8.29 -1.09
N GLU A 206 10.02 8.67 -1.35
CA GLU A 206 10.38 9.85 -2.14
C GLU A 206 11.05 9.41 -3.45
N ARG A 207 10.75 10.10 -4.55
CA ARG A 207 11.36 9.81 -5.86
C ARG A 207 12.51 10.79 -6.10
N ILE A 208 13.73 10.26 -6.20
CA ILE A 208 14.95 11.06 -6.40
C ILE A 208 15.64 10.73 -7.71
N LYS A 209 16.31 11.71 -8.31
CA LYS A 209 17.21 11.49 -9.45
C LYS A 209 18.52 10.86 -8.97
N VAL A 210 18.99 9.86 -9.69
CA VAL A 210 20.27 9.18 -9.42
C VAL A 210 21.03 8.96 -10.72
N SER A 211 22.35 8.90 -10.60
CA SER A 211 23.23 8.47 -11.69
C SER A 211 23.61 7.00 -11.46
N ASN A 212 23.20 6.14 -12.38
CA ASN A 212 23.57 4.73 -12.39
C ASN A 212 24.90 4.57 -13.12
N TYR A 213 25.82 3.81 -12.52
CA TYR A 213 27.03 3.36 -13.21
C TYR A 213 26.92 1.87 -13.51
N ARG A 214 27.01 1.51 -14.79
CA ARG A 214 27.03 0.12 -15.23
C ARG A 214 27.92 -0.04 -16.44
N ASP A 215 28.83 -1.01 -16.38
CA ASP A 215 29.72 -1.39 -17.49
C ASP A 215 30.46 -0.21 -18.15
N GLY A 216 30.89 0.77 -17.33
CA GLY A 216 31.61 1.96 -17.81
C GLY A 216 30.74 3.14 -18.23
N LEU A 217 29.42 2.98 -18.27
CA LEU A 217 28.46 4.01 -18.67
C LEU A 217 27.77 4.64 -17.45
N LEU A 218 27.55 5.95 -17.52
CA LEU A 218 26.76 6.73 -16.57
C LEU A 218 25.41 7.07 -17.22
N GLU A 219 24.32 6.65 -16.58
CA GLU A 219 22.94 6.91 -17.03
C GLU A 219 22.13 7.53 -15.90
N GLU A 220 21.31 8.55 -16.19
CA GLU A 220 20.39 9.11 -15.20
C GLU A 220 19.09 8.30 -15.13
N SER A 221 18.58 8.10 -13.92
CA SER A 221 17.23 7.54 -13.71
C SER A 221 16.60 8.14 -12.45
N LYS A 222 15.32 7.87 -12.24
CA LYS A 222 14.65 8.16 -10.97
C LYS A 222 14.42 6.85 -10.21
N ILE A 223 14.78 6.81 -8.93
CA ILE A 223 14.49 5.68 -8.04
C ILE A 223 13.64 6.13 -6.85
N PHE A 224 12.96 5.18 -6.22
CA PHE A 224 12.30 5.40 -4.93
C PHE A 224 13.27 5.17 -3.79
N VAL A 225 13.29 6.11 -2.85
CA VAL A 225 13.99 5.98 -1.57
C VAL A 225 12.98 6.03 -0.42
N PRO A 226 13.27 5.38 0.72
CA PRO A 226 12.44 5.52 1.92
C PRO A 226 12.36 6.98 2.36
N CYS A 227 11.17 7.47 2.66
CA CYS A 227 11.01 8.75 3.33
C CYS A 227 11.27 8.58 4.84
N GLU A 228 12.14 9.43 5.38
CA GLU A 228 12.44 9.53 6.80
C GLU A 228 12.03 10.94 7.27
N GLU A 229 11.08 11.01 8.18
CA GLU A 229 10.63 12.28 8.75
C GLU A 229 10.90 12.34 10.25
N GLU A 230 11.24 13.53 10.72
CA GLU A 230 11.34 13.83 12.15
C GLU A 230 9.97 14.23 12.68
N ILE A 231 9.48 13.46 13.66
CA ILE A 231 8.18 13.60 14.28
C ILE A 231 8.38 14.00 15.75
N ASP A 232 7.97 15.21 16.10
CA ASP A 232 7.98 15.69 17.49
C ASP A 232 6.77 15.15 18.25
N ILE A 233 7.00 14.56 19.41
CA ILE A 233 5.97 13.99 20.28
C ILE A 233 5.86 14.83 21.54
N TYR A 234 4.64 15.29 21.81
CA TYR A 234 4.25 16.03 23.00
C TYR A 234 3.28 15.19 23.81
N VAL A 235 3.48 15.09 25.13
CA VAL A 235 2.62 14.36 26.04
C VAL A 235 2.10 15.33 27.10
N ASN A 236 0.78 15.46 27.24
CA ASN A 236 0.13 16.47 28.08
C ASN A 236 0.72 17.88 27.88
N ASN A 237 0.86 18.29 26.61
CA ASN A 237 1.45 19.56 26.16
C ASN A 237 2.93 19.78 26.48
N ASN A 238 3.64 18.81 27.06
CA ASN A 238 5.07 18.89 27.28
C ASN A 238 5.83 18.17 26.17
N PHE A 239 6.90 18.78 25.65
CA PHE A 239 7.78 18.11 24.70
C PHE A 239 8.38 16.86 25.34
N PHE A 240 8.20 15.71 24.70
CA PHE A 240 8.69 14.44 25.19
C PHE A 240 9.96 14.02 24.45
N ILE A 241 9.85 13.78 23.14
CA ILE A 241 10.94 13.28 22.29
C ILE A 241 10.64 13.54 20.81
N SER A 242 11.69 13.62 19.99
CA SER A 242 11.58 13.58 18.52
C SER A 242 12.04 12.21 18.03
N SER A 243 11.28 11.62 17.12
CA SER A 243 11.59 10.31 16.53
C SER A 243 11.70 10.44 15.01
N ARG A 244 12.63 9.70 14.40
CA ARG A 244 12.75 9.61 12.94
C ARG A 244 12.16 8.31 12.45
N LEU A 245 11.16 8.40 11.58
CA LEU A 245 10.37 7.26 11.15
C LEU A 245 9.73 7.49 9.78
N SER A 246 9.26 6.40 9.17
CA SER A 246 8.49 6.52 7.94
C SER A 246 7.09 7.03 8.27
N PRO A 247 6.59 8.06 7.58
CA PRO A 247 5.41 8.81 8.00
C PRO A 247 4.07 8.12 7.66
N THR A 248 3.93 6.88 8.12
CA THR A 248 2.75 6.02 8.00
C THR A 248 2.41 5.45 9.37
N HIS A 249 1.14 5.12 9.61
CA HIS A 249 0.69 4.49 10.86
C HIS A 249 1.20 5.22 12.12
N LEU A 250 1.16 6.56 12.09
CA LEU A 250 1.70 7.41 13.18
C LEU A 250 0.94 7.17 14.49
N THR A 251 -0.38 7.04 14.43
CA THR A 251 -1.20 6.75 15.61
C THR A 251 -0.82 5.41 16.25
N GLU A 252 -0.63 4.37 15.44
CA GLU A 252 -0.17 3.06 15.91
C GLU A 252 1.25 3.14 16.47
N TYR A 253 2.17 3.83 15.78
CA TYR A 253 3.52 4.04 16.27
C TYR A 253 3.51 4.67 17.68
N ILE A 254 2.72 5.72 17.89
CA ILE A 254 2.65 6.42 19.18
C ILE A 254 2.12 5.52 20.28
N LYS A 255 1.00 4.81 20.03
CA LYS A 255 0.42 3.88 21.00
C LYS A 255 1.41 2.80 21.40
N GLY A 256 2.03 2.17 20.41
CA GLY A 256 3.00 1.10 20.67
C GLY A 256 4.28 1.60 21.31
N PHE A 257 4.81 2.75 20.87
CA PHE A 257 6.00 3.35 21.45
C PHE A 257 5.79 3.69 22.94
N LEU A 258 4.71 4.41 23.28
CA LEU A 258 4.41 4.75 24.67
C LEU A 258 4.21 3.51 25.55
N PHE A 259 3.57 2.46 25.01
CA PHE A 259 3.37 1.20 25.72
C PHE A 259 4.69 0.45 25.93
N SER A 260 5.43 0.23 24.84
CA SER A 260 6.74 -0.43 24.82
C SER A 260 7.73 0.22 25.76
N GLU A 261 7.71 1.56 25.84
CA GLU A 261 8.58 2.33 26.71
C GLU A 261 8.04 2.46 28.14
N GLY A 262 6.84 1.94 28.42
CA GLY A 262 6.26 1.96 29.78
C GLY A 262 5.80 3.34 30.23
N VAL A 263 5.54 4.23 29.28
CA VAL A 263 4.84 5.49 29.52
C VAL A 263 3.36 5.22 29.79
N VAL A 264 2.78 4.23 29.10
CA VAL A 264 1.42 3.73 29.32
C VAL A 264 1.42 2.22 29.59
N ALA A 265 0.43 1.75 30.34
CA ALA A 265 0.21 0.34 30.65
C ALA A 265 -0.91 -0.28 29.81
N SER A 266 -1.85 0.52 29.31
CA SER A 266 -2.98 0.07 28.50
C SER A 266 -3.42 1.13 27.48
N LYS A 267 -4.36 0.78 26.58
CA LYS A 267 -4.97 1.75 25.65
C LYS A 267 -5.74 2.85 26.38
N ASP A 268 -6.36 2.53 27.53
CA ASP A 268 -7.23 3.43 28.27
C ASP A 268 -6.47 4.58 28.95
N ASP A 269 -5.15 4.44 29.06
CA ASP A 269 -4.27 5.49 29.56
C ASP A 269 -4.13 6.66 28.58
N ILE A 270 -4.49 6.46 27.30
CA ILE A 270 -4.43 7.47 26.24
C ILE A 270 -5.85 7.98 25.98
N LYS A 271 -6.11 9.25 26.27
CA LYS A 271 -7.39 9.90 26.01
C LYS A 271 -7.55 10.34 24.57
N ASP A 272 -6.49 10.92 24.00
CA ASP A 272 -6.53 11.49 22.65
C ASP A 272 -5.13 11.55 22.01
N ILE A 273 -5.11 11.49 20.68
CA ILE A 273 -3.91 11.66 19.85
C ILE A 273 -4.26 12.60 18.69
N LYS A 274 -3.62 13.78 18.65
CA LYS A 274 -3.77 14.75 17.56
C LYS A 274 -2.48 14.86 16.77
N ILE A 275 -2.58 14.84 15.45
CA ILE A 275 -1.45 15.00 14.54
C ILE A 275 -1.63 16.32 13.78
N ILE A 276 -0.74 17.28 14.00
CA ILE A 276 -0.80 18.63 13.40
C ILE A 276 0.59 18.98 12.88
N ASN A 277 0.72 19.23 11.57
CA ASN A 277 1.98 19.66 10.95
C ASN A 277 3.20 18.80 11.37
N LYS A 278 3.07 17.47 11.28
CA LYS A 278 4.13 16.49 11.66
C LYS A 278 4.50 16.48 13.15
N LYS A 279 3.69 17.12 14.00
CA LYS A 279 3.78 17.05 15.45
C LYS A 279 2.64 16.20 15.99
N VAL A 280 2.94 15.36 16.96
CA VAL A 280 1.96 14.51 17.64
C VAL A 280 1.75 15.05 19.05
N PHE A 281 0.50 15.31 19.39
CA PHE A 281 0.07 15.69 20.74
C PHE A 281 -0.74 14.55 21.33
N VAL A 282 -0.26 13.99 22.43
CA VAL A 282 -0.90 12.90 23.16
C VAL A 282 -1.44 13.43 24.48
N GLU A 283 -2.72 13.17 24.74
CA GLU A 283 -3.33 13.42 26.04
C GLU A 283 -3.45 12.11 26.81
N LEU A 284 -2.84 12.05 27.99
CA LEU A 284 -2.92 10.90 28.90
C LEU A 284 -3.99 11.10 29.96
N ALA A 285 -4.47 9.98 30.52
CA ALA A 285 -5.44 9.99 31.60
C ALA A 285 -4.90 10.56 32.92
N TYR A 286 -3.57 10.63 33.07
CA TYR A 286 -2.87 11.08 34.27
C TYR A 286 -1.78 12.12 33.97
N PRO A 287 -1.29 12.87 34.98
CA PRO A 287 -0.17 13.79 34.81
C PRO A 287 1.09 13.07 34.31
N PHE A 288 1.76 13.66 33.32
CA PHE A 288 2.96 13.09 32.72
C PHE A 288 4.20 13.59 33.45
N ASN A 289 4.95 12.69 34.06
CA ASN A 289 6.29 12.96 34.58
C ASN A 289 7.33 12.36 33.64
N LYS A 290 8.30 13.17 33.21
CA LYS A 290 9.36 12.72 32.32
C LYS A 290 10.18 11.62 33.02
N GLN A 291 10.17 10.42 32.45
CA GLN A 291 10.92 9.28 32.96
C GLN A 291 12.43 9.44 32.68
N GLU A 292 13.27 8.84 33.52
CA GLU A 292 14.71 8.76 33.27
C GLU A 292 14.98 7.96 31.98
N MET A 293 15.88 8.48 31.17
CA MET A 293 16.17 7.95 29.83
C MET A 293 17.49 7.18 29.85
N ILE A 294 17.46 5.93 29.37
CA ILE A 294 18.65 5.09 29.21
C ILE A 294 19.13 5.19 27.77
N LEU A 295 20.38 5.59 27.59
CA LEU A 295 21.05 5.58 26.29
C LEU A 295 21.44 4.13 25.92
N THR A 296 21.04 3.72 24.73
CA THR A 296 21.30 2.42 24.11
C THR A 296 22.14 2.61 22.85
N SER A 297 22.78 1.55 22.38
CA SER A 297 23.66 1.58 21.19
C SER A 297 22.90 1.55 19.86
N GLY A 298 21.60 1.83 19.87
CA GLY A 298 20.79 1.96 18.66
C GLY A 298 21.29 3.07 17.73
N CYS A 299 20.91 3.01 16.45
CA CYS A 299 21.20 4.08 15.49
C CYS A 299 20.62 5.41 16.02
N PHE A 300 21.40 6.49 15.97
CA PHE A 300 21.11 7.79 16.61
C PHE A 300 21.06 7.81 18.15
N GLY A 301 21.73 6.86 18.82
CA GLY A 301 21.83 6.84 20.28
C GLY A 301 20.49 6.46 20.91
N GLY A 302 20.00 5.26 20.56
CA GLY A 302 18.69 4.73 20.94
C GLY A 302 18.34 5.04 22.40
N LYS A 303 17.07 5.35 22.64
CA LYS A 303 16.58 5.79 23.95
C LYS A 303 15.52 4.81 24.41
N SER A 304 15.76 4.21 25.57
CA SER A 304 14.76 3.37 26.24
C SER A 304 14.41 3.97 27.59
N PHE A 305 13.13 3.97 27.92
CA PHE A 305 12.64 4.41 29.23
C PHE A 305 12.35 3.23 30.17
N ARG A 306 12.40 1.99 29.65
CA ARG A 306 12.33 0.78 30.47
C ARG A 306 13.72 0.28 30.84
N SER A 307 13.85 -0.15 32.09
CA SER A 307 15.05 -0.86 32.54
C SER A 307 15.29 -2.12 31.71
N MET A 308 16.49 -2.26 31.14
CA MET A 308 16.92 -3.46 30.40
C MET A 308 17.35 -4.63 31.30
N LYS A 309 16.88 -4.67 32.55
CA LYS A 309 17.18 -5.77 33.47
C LYS A 309 16.24 -6.95 33.21
N LYS A 310 16.83 -8.11 32.94
CA LYS A 310 16.12 -9.38 32.71
C LYS A 310 15.06 -9.69 33.77
N GLN A 311 15.33 -9.39 35.04
CA GLN A 311 14.44 -9.67 36.17
C GLN A 311 13.12 -8.89 36.13
N ASN A 312 13.05 -7.81 35.36
CA ASN A 312 11.84 -7.00 35.21
C ASN A 312 10.94 -7.48 34.07
N LEU A 313 11.39 -8.46 33.28
CA LEU A 313 10.63 -8.96 32.14
C LEU A 313 9.49 -9.87 32.60
N PRO A 314 8.27 -9.71 32.06
CA PRO A 314 7.16 -10.60 32.35
C PRO A 314 7.43 -12.00 31.76
N ILE A 315 6.97 -13.02 32.46
CA ILE A 315 6.97 -14.40 31.96
C ILE A 315 5.67 -14.64 31.21
N ILE A 316 5.75 -15.03 29.93
CA ILE A 316 4.60 -15.30 29.08
C ILE A 316 3.95 -16.63 29.47
N LYS A 317 2.69 -16.54 29.91
CA LYS A 317 1.87 -17.68 30.35
C LYS A 317 0.96 -18.26 29.27
N SER A 318 0.95 -17.70 28.06
CA SER A 318 0.16 -18.25 26.95
C SER A 318 0.56 -19.71 26.72
N GLU A 319 -0.40 -20.59 26.43
CA GLU A 319 -0.17 -21.99 26.03
C GLU A 319 -0.17 -22.15 24.51
N PHE A 320 -0.15 -21.04 23.76
CA PHE A 320 -0.20 -21.05 22.31
C PHE A 320 0.91 -21.89 21.70
N ARG A 321 0.50 -22.82 20.82
CA ARG A 321 1.38 -23.67 20.03
C ARG A 321 0.98 -23.66 18.55
N VAL A 322 1.95 -23.75 17.66
CA VAL A 322 1.76 -23.68 16.21
C VAL A 322 2.75 -24.60 15.48
N SER A 323 2.39 -25.15 14.32
CA SER A 323 3.30 -25.96 13.50
C SER A 323 4.25 -25.08 12.69
N LEU A 324 5.43 -25.60 12.34
CA LEU A 324 6.35 -24.91 11.41
C LEU A 324 5.73 -24.69 10.04
N GLU A 325 4.92 -25.62 9.56
CA GLU A 325 4.20 -25.48 8.29
C GLU A 325 3.29 -24.23 8.30
N THR A 326 2.57 -24.01 9.41
CA THR A 326 1.74 -22.82 9.57
C THR A 326 2.59 -21.55 9.62
N ILE A 327 3.71 -21.56 10.35
CA ILE A 327 4.64 -20.42 10.39
C ILE A 327 5.17 -20.12 8.98
N PHE A 328 5.57 -21.12 8.21
CA PHE A 328 6.08 -20.93 6.85
C PHE A 328 5.01 -20.45 5.88
N LYS A 329 3.77 -20.94 6.01
CA LYS A 329 2.62 -20.43 5.26
C LYS A 329 2.40 -18.95 5.54
N ARG A 330 2.39 -18.54 6.81
CA ARG A 330 2.22 -17.13 7.20
C ARG A 330 3.42 -16.26 6.84
N LEU A 331 4.64 -16.81 6.91
CA LEU A 331 5.84 -16.14 6.44
C LEU A 331 5.75 -15.83 4.94
N ARG A 332 5.17 -16.74 4.15
CA ARG A 332 4.94 -16.50 2.71
C ARG A 332 4.00 -15.32 2.49
N ASP A 333 2.88 -15.27 3.23
CA ASP A 333 1.94 -14.14 3.15
C ASP A 333 2.63 -12.83 3.53
N PHE A 334 3.42 -12.83 4.60
CA PHE A 334 4.21 -11.68 5.03
C PHE A 334 5.19 -11.20 3.95
N LEU A 335 5.95 -12.12 3.33
CA LEU A 335 6.92 -11.78 2.29
C LEU A 335 6.27 -11.29 0.99
N HIS A 336 5.08 -11.77 0.64
CA HIS A 336 4.33 -11.30 -0.52
C HIS A 336 3.70 -9.92 -0.30
N THR A 337 3.36 -9.59 0.95
CA THR A 337 2.66 -8.33 1.30
C THR A 337 3.64 -7.19 1.59
N ASN A 338 4.92 -7.49 1.83
CA ASN A 338 5.96 -6.51 2.18
C ASN A 338 6.45 -5.69 0.97
N ASN A 339 5.62 -4.77 0.49
CA ASN A 339 5.78 -4.10 -0.80
C ASN A 339 6.78 -2.94 -0.78
N LEU A 340 6.86 -2.13 0.27
CA LEU A 340 7.75 -0.95 0.29
C LEU A 340 9.23 -1.39 0.38
N TYR A 341 9.53 -2.48 1.09
CA TYR A 341 10.88 -3.06 1.08
C TYR A 341 11.32 -3.50 -0.33
N ARG A 342 10.43 -4.13 -1.11
CA ARG A 342 10.76 -4.61 -2.47
C ARG A 342 11.04 -3.45 -3.42
N ILE A 343 10.43 -2.30 -3.18
CA ILE A 343 10.57 -1.09 -4.00
C ILE A 343 11.81 -0.29 -3.59
N SER A 344 12.02 -0.08 -2.30
CA SER A 344 13.03 0.85 -1.79
C SER A 344 14.32 0.20 -1.28
N GLY A 345 14.29 -1.10 -0.95
CA GLY A 345 15.41 -1.84 -0.35
C GLY A 345 15.82 -1.40 1.07
N GLY A 346 15.25 -0.32 1.61
CA GLY A 346 15.71 0.35 2.83
C GLY A 346 14.70 0.40 3.97
N ILE A 347 13.62 -0.37 3.89
CA ILE A 347 12.53 -0.36 4.89
C ILE A 347 12.46 -1.69 5.64
N HIS A 348 12.23 -1.62 6.95
CA HIS A 348 11.94 -2.77 7.78
C HIS A 348 10.43 -2.99 7.89
N ALA A 349 10.03 -4.24 8.09
CA ALA A 349 8.63 -4.58 8.30
C ALA A 349 8.45 -5.43 9.54
N ALA A 350 7.31 -5.23 10.18
CA ALA A 350 6.79 -6.05 11.26
C ALA A 350 5.36 -6.45 10.92
N ALA A 351 4.99 -7.67 11.26
CA ALA A 351 3.62 -8.14 11.08
C ALA A 351 3.16 -9.06 12.19
N LEU A 352 1.89 -8.98 12.54
CA LEU A 352 1.24 -9.85 13.50
C LEU A 352 0.39 -10.87 12.77
N SER A 353 0.48 -12.12 13.18
CA SER A 353 -0.24 -13.24 12.57
C SER A 353 -0.88 -14.11 13.62
N THR A 354 -2.08 -14.62 13.34
CA THR A 354 -2.60 -15.83 13.97
C THR A 354 -2.19 -17.04 13.13
N LYS A 355 -2.66 -18.23 13.51
CA LYS A 355 -2.56 -19.43 12.67
C LYS A 355 -3.28 -19.23 11.33
N ASP A 356 -4.40 -18.54 11.36
CA ASP A 356 -5.38 -18.50 10.27
C ASP A 356 -5.12 -17.38 9.26
N SER A 357 -4.56 -16.25 9.71
CA SER A 357 -4.30 -15.10 8.85
C SER A 357 -3.19 -14.19 9.36
N LEU A 358 -2.59 -13.46 8.42
CA LEU A 358 -1.77 -12.28 8.72
C LEU A 358 -2.73 -11.14 9.07
N LEU A 359 -2.66 -10.63 10.31
CA LEU A 359 -3.62 -9.67 10.83
C LEU A 359 -3.29 -8.23 10.43
N PHE A 360 -2.01 -7.88 10.53
CA PHE A 360 -1.54 -6.52 10.33
C PHE A 360 -0.08 -6.53 9.91
N LEU A 361 0.26 -5.74 8.89
CA LEU A 361 1.62 -5.51 8.43
C LEU A 361 1.87 -4.01 8.44
N CYS A 362 3.00 -3.62 9.00
CA CYS A 362 3.47 -2.25 8.97
C CYS A 362 4.94 -2.18 8.62
N GLU A 363 5.30 -1.08 7.99
CA GLU A 363 6.62 -0.82 7.43
C GLU A 363 7.17 0.49 7.99
N ASP A 364 8.48 0.52 8.23
CA ASP A 364 9.20 1.70 8.69
C ASP A 364 10.69 1.61 8.37
N ILE A 365 11.35 2.74 8.11
CA ILE A 365 12.81 2.80 7.98
C ILE A 365 13.53 2.20 9.20
N GLY A 366 12.94 2.34 10.40
CA GLY A 366 13.42 1.78 11.65
C GLY A 366 12.73 0.47 12.03
N ARG A 367 13.51 -0.60 12.27
CA ARG A 367 12.96 -1.89 12.77
C ARG A 367 12.22 -1.79 14.11
N HIS A 368 12.66 -0.89 15.01
CA HIS A 368 12.01 -0.69 16.30
C HIS A 368 10.63 -0.03 16.11
N SER A 369 10.60 1.03 15.29
CA SER A 369 9.37 1.75 14.92
C SER A 369 8.36 0.83 14.22
N ALA A 370 8.81 -0.08 13.35
CA ALA A 370 7.93 -1.09 12.75
C ALA A 370 7.29 -1.99 13.81
N VAL A 371 8.04 -2.46 14.80
CA VAL A 371 7.46 -3.27 15.90
C VAL A 371 6.52 -2.45 16.78
N ASP A 372 6.88 -1.20 17.10
CA ASP A 372 5.99 -0.30 17.85
C ASP A 372 4.67 -0.07 17.10
N LYS A 373 4.69 0.16 15.78
CA LYS A 373 3.46 0.23 14.96
C LYS A 373 2.61 -1.05 15.08
N ALA A 374 3.23 -2.22 14.97
CA ALA A 374 2.50 -3.48 15.11
C ALA A 374 1.86 -3.64 16.51
N ILE A 375 2.59 -3.31 17.56
CA ILE A 375 2.11 -3.35 18.95
C ILE A 375 0.97 -2.34 19.16
N GLY A 376 1.11 -1.12 18.66
CA GLY A 376 0.09 -0.09 18.82
C GLY A 376 -1.23 -0.43 18.14
N TRP A 377 -1.17 -1.06 16.96
CA TRP A 377 -2.36 -1.62 16.32
C TRP A 377 -3.00 -2.72 17.19
N ALA A 378 -2.18 -3.59 17.77
CA ALA A 378 -2.62 -4.72 18.57
C ALA A 378 -3.28 -4.31 19.90
N LEU A 379 -2.81 -3.23 20.53
CA LEU A 379 -3.39 -2.68 21.77
C LEU A 379 -4.87 -2.35 21.63
N GLU A 380 -5.31 -1.91 20.46
CA GLU A 380 -6.73 -1.58 20.19
C GLU A 380 -7.62 -2.81 20.00
N LYS A 381 -7.04 -3.96 19.65
CA LYS A 381 -7.77 -5.13 19.19
C LYS A 381 -7.91 -6.24 20.23
N GLU A 382 -7.31 -6.07 21.42
CA GLU A 382 -7.32 -7.06 22.51
C GLU A 382 -6.92 -8.47 22.02
N ILE A 383 -5.99 -8.53 21.07
CA ILE A 383 -5.55 -9.78 20.46
C ILE A 383 -4.62 -10.55 21.40
N SER A 384 -4.85 -11.86 21.49
CA SER A 384 -3.96 -12.82 22.16
C SER A 384 -3.51 -13.88 21.16
N ASP A 385 -2.51 -14.68 21.54
CA ASP A 385 -2.12 -15.87 20.77
C ASP A 385 -1.69 -15.58 19.32
N VAL A 386 -0.96 -14.48 19.17
CA VAL A 386 -0.34 -14.05 17.91
C VAL A 386 1.15 -14.36 17.90
N PHE A 387 1.74 -14.34 16.71
CA PHE A 387 3.19 -14.34 16.55
C PHE A 387 3.65 -13.19 15.67
N LEU A 388 4.83 -12.67 15.99
CA LEU A 388 5.41 -11.48 15.37
C LEU A 388 6.42 -11.89 14.31
N PHE A 389 6.21 -11.45 13.07
CA PHE A 389 7.21 -11.48 12.02
C PHE A 389 7.99 -10.17 11.99
N VAL A 390 9.31 -10.26 11.80
CA VAL A 390 10.17 -9.09 11.55
C VAL A 390 11.19 -9.37 10.46
N THR A 391 11.45 -8.38 9.60
CA THR A 391 12.54 -8.47 8.61
C THR A 391 13.91 -8.21 9.23
N GLY A 392 13.97 -7.41 10.30
CA GLY A 392 15.21 -7.02 10.96
C GLY A 392 15.76 -8.05 11.94
N ARG A 393 16.98 -7.78 12.45
CA ARG A 393 17.60 -8.51 13.56
C ARG A 393 16.81 -8.31 14.85
N VAL A 394 16.74 -9.34 15.69
CA VAL A 394 16.13 -9.24 17.02
C VAL A 394 17.21 -8.84 18.03
N SER A 395 17.25 -7.56 18.39
CA SER A 395 18.02 -7.03 19.51
C SER A 395 17.29 -7.25 20.84
N SER A 396 17.95 -6.93 21.97
CA SER A 396 17.32 -6.94 23.29
C SER A 396 16.09 -6.03 23.33
N GLU A 397 16.17 -4.82 22.77
CA GLU A 397 15.05 -3.88 22.70
C GLU A 397 13.87 -4.43 21.87
N MET A 398 14.14 -4.99 20.69
CA MET A 398 13.12 -5.64 19.85
C MET A 398 12.42 -6.78 20.60
N ALA A 399 13.18 -7.62 21.30
CA ALA A 399 12.63 -8.70 22.10
C ALA A 399 11.79 -8.17 23.27
N MET A 400 12.27 -7.14 23.98
CA MET A 400 11.55 -6.53 25.10
C MET A 400 10.19 -5.99 24.69
N LYS A 401 10.08 -5.31 23.55
CA LYS A 401 8.81 -4.78 23.04
C LYS A 401 7.77 -5.88 22.86
N ALA A 402 8.16 -6.97 22.20
CA ALA A 402 7.30 -8.14 22.00
C ALA A 402 6.96 -8.85 23.32
N ILE A 403 7.93 -9.00 24.23
CA ILE A 403 7.76 -9.62 25.55
C ILE A 403 6.77 -8.81 26.40
N TYR A 404 6.91 -7.49 26.48
CA TYR A 404 6.02 -6.66 27.28
C TYR A 404 4.59 -6.64 26.76
N PHE A 405 4.39 -6.72 25.45
CA PHE A 405 3.06 -6.88 24.88
C PHE A 405 2.45 -8.26 25.17
N GLY A 406 3.29 -9.29 25.36
CA GLY A 406 2.84 -10.63 25.65
C GLY A 406 2.94 -11.61 24.49
N ILE A 407 3.75 -11.31 23.46
CA ILE A 407 3.84 -12.13 22.24
C ILE A 407 4.61 -13.43 22.54
N PRO A 408 3.99 -14.61 22.39
CA PRO A 408 4.62 -15.89 22.71
C PRO A 408 5.67 -16.36 21.70
N ILE A 409 5.63 -15.89 20.45
CA ILE A 409 6.53 -16.34 19.37
C ILE A 409 6.97 -15.16 18.51
N ILE A 410 8.29 -15.04 18.31
CA ILE A 410 8.93 -14.05 17.44
C ILE A 410 9.65 -14.79 16.30
N VAL A 411 9.41 -14.38 15.07
CA VAL A 411 10.00 -14.96 13.86
C VAL A 411 10.74 -13.87 13.08
N SER A 412 12.05 -13.97 13.03
CA SER A 412 12.92 -13.06 12.30
C SER A 412 13.50 -13.71 11.05
N MET A 413 13.59 -12.93 9.98
CA MET A 413 14.31 -13.32 8.76
C MET A 413 15.83 -13.37 8.95
N THR A 414 16.35 -12.83 10.06
CA THR A 414 17.80 -12.66 10.28
C THR A 414 18.22 -13.15 11.67
N ALA A 415 19.40 -12.71 12.14
CA ALA A 415 19.98 -13.12 13.41
C ALA A 415 19.27 -12.50 14.63
N ALA A 416 19.43 -13.17 15.78
CA ALA A 416 19.15 -12.62 17.10
C ALA A 416 20.46 -12.40 17.88
N SER A 417 20.50 -11.40 18.77
CA SER A 417 21.62 -11.23 19.69
C SER A 417 21.55 -12.21 20.86
N ASN A 418 22.68 -12.47 21.51
CA ASN A 418 22.74 -13.30 22.72
C ASN A 418 21.81 -12.77 23.82
N VAL A 419 21.78 -11.45 24.05
CA VAL A 419 20.91 -10.84 25.08
C VAL A 419 19.43 -11.02 24.74
N ALA A 420 19.05 -10.92 23.46
CA ALA A 420 17.67 -11.18 23.03
C ALA A 420 17.25 -12.64 23.27
N ILE A 421 18.16 -13.59 22.98
CA ILE A 421 17.98 -15.01 23.26
C ILE A 421 17.79 -15.24 24.77
N ASP A 422 18.62 -14.61 25.60
CA ASP A 422 18.53 -14.72 27.07
C ASP A 422 17.21 -14.17 27.62
N PHE A 423 16.71 -13.07 27.06
CA PHE A 423 15.43 -12.47 27.43
C PHE A 423 14.25 -13.33 27.02
N CYS A 424 14.28 -13.88 25.79
CA CYS A 424 13.21 -14.76 25.30
C CYS A 424 13.16 -16.07 26.09
N ASN A 425 14.32 -16.67 26.42
CA ASN A 425 14.39 -17.85 27.28
C ASN A 425 13.73 -17.60 28.64
N PHE A 426 14.10 -16.51 29.31
CA PHE A 426 13.54 -16.15 30.61
C PHE A 426 12.04 -15.88 30.58
N SER A 427 11.59 -15.20 29.53
CA SER A 427 10.21 -14.76 29.39
C SER A 427 9.30 -15.84 28.77
N ASN A 428 9.79 -17.06 28.55
CA ASN A 428 9.05 -18.16 27.91
C ASN A 428 8.53 -17.82 26.48
N VAL A 429 9.32 -17.07 25.73
CA VAL A 429 9.06 -16.69 24.32
C VAL A 429 9.88 -17.56 23.37
N THR A 430 9.24 -18.09 22.34
CA THR A 430 9.93 -18.82 21.26
C THR A 430 10.50 -17.83 20.26
N LEU A 431 11.82 -17.83 20.12
CA LEU A 431 12.54 -16.97 19.17
C LEU A 431 13.06 -17.82 18.02
N ILE A 432 12.60 -17.51 16.82
CA ILE A 432 13.02 -18.12 15.56
C ILE A 432 13.77 -17.06 14.76
N GLY A 433 14.96 -17.38 14.27
CA GLY A 433 15.71 -16.53 13.35
C GLY A 433 16.11 -17.25 12.07
N TYR A 434 16.68 -16.48 11.14
CA TYR A 434 17.01 -16.94 9.79
C TYR A 434 15.84 -17.68 9.11
N ALA A 435 14.62 -17.22 9.36
CA ALA A 435 13.42 -17.80 8.78
C ALA A 435 13.41 -17.52 7.27
N LYS A 436 13.33 -18.60 6.50
CA LYS A 436 13.16 -18.63 5.04
C LYS A 436 11.98 -19.51 4.71
N MET A 437 11.65 -19.60 3.43
CA MET A 437 10.45 -20.26 2.93
C MET A 437 10.18 -21.65 3.53
N ASN A 438 11.21 -22.48 3.72
CA ASN A 438 11.08 -23.84 4.31
C ASN A 438 12.18 -24.16 5.34
N SER A 439 12.83 -23.15 5.94
CA SER A 439 13.92 -23.40 6.89
C SER A 439 14.03 -22.29 7.91
N CYS A 440 14.42 -22.59 9.15
CA CYS A 440 14.67 -21.60 10.19
C CYS A 440 15.61 -22.15 11.27
N LYS A 441 16.04 -21.29 12.20
CA LYS A 441 16.75 -21.66 13.41
C LYS A 441 15.90 -21.29 14.63
N ILE A 442 15.51 -22.27 15.43
CA ILE A 442 14.78 -22.04 16.69
C ILE A 442 15.83 -21.85 17.80
N TYR A 443 15.89 -20.67 18.39
CA TYR A 443 16.84 -20.34 19.44
C TYR A 443 16.36 -20.69 20.84
N THR A 444 15.07 -20.47 21.11
CA THR A 444 14.51 -20.56 22.47
C THR A 444 13.17 -21.26 22.45
N ASN A 445 12.81 -21.88 23.58
CA ASN A 445 11.46 -22.36 23.89
C ASN A 445 10.76 -23.15 22.77
N ARG A 446 11.43 -24.18 22.21
CA ARG A 446 10.91 -25.02 21.10
C ARG A 446 9.56 -25.68 21.42
N GLN A 447 9.19 -25.85 22.69
CA GLN A 447 7.96 -26.51 23.13
C GLN A 447 6.65 -25.92 22.56
N ARG A 448 6.66 -24.67 22.06
CA ARG A 448 5.52 -24.06 21.37
C ARG A 448 5.38 -24.49 19.91
N ILE A 449 6.39 -25.17 19.36
CA ILE A 449 6.40 -25.63 17.98
C ILE A 449 5.91 -27.07 17.93
N LEU A 450 4.78 -27.29 17.28
CA LEU A 450 4.22 -28.62 17.09
C LEU A 450 5.04 -29.37 16.03
N GLU A 451 5.56 -30.53 16.41
CA GLU A 451 6.17 -31.49 15.48
C GLU A 451 5.02 -32.23 14.79
N VAL A 452 4.98 -32.15 13.47
CA VAL A 452 4.11 -33.00 12.65
C VAL A 452 4.97 -34.21 12.31
N PHE A 453 4.66 -35.35 12.91
CA PHE A 453 5.25 -36.65 12.54
C PHE A 453 4.50 -37.24 11.36
#